data_AF-A0A835M8U5-F1
#
_entry.id   AF-A0A835M8U5-F1
#
_cell.length_a   1.000
_cell.length_b   1.000
_cell.length_c   1.000
_cell.angle_alpha   90.00
_cell.angle_beta   90.00
_cell.angle_gamma   90.00
#
_symmetry.space_group_name_H-M   'P 1'
#
loop_
_entity.id
_entity.type
_entity.pdbx_description
1 polymer ?
#
loop_
_entity_poly.entity_id
_entity_poly.type
_entity_poly.pdbx_seq_one_letter_code
_entity_poly.pdbx_strand_id
1 'polypeptide(L)'
;MRVDRKIKASYEHAIDNLDKKEENEQLSEDEFLERANLRSDLQDLLKMEEINWKQKSRVKELQEGQSNTKYFHRVANMRNWHNSLSCLAIDGQVVRDGNVIREHISKFYAELYKENVLLRPKLNGLLQYDSLDHSQRDLIEWDFDEEEVIKALRALDGDKSPGPDGFPMLVYKCFWHIFKVDAMAVI
;
A
#
# COMPACT_ATOMS: atom_id res chain seq x y z
N MET A 1 -4.42 12.00 7.54
CA MET A 1 -4.50 13.16 6.62
C MET A 1 -5.14 14.42 7.22
N ARG A 2 -6.31 14.36 7.89
CA ARG A 2 -6.91 15.56 8.53
C ARG A 2 -6.22 15.94 9.86
N VAL A 3 -5.64 14.96 10.55
CA VAL A 3 -4.91 15.13 11.82
C VAL A 3 -3.52 15.73 11.56
N ASP A 4 -2.78 15.19 10.60
CA ASP A 4 -1.41 15.63 10.25
C ASP A 4 -1.33 17.12 9.84
N ARG A 5 -2.34 17.64 9.15
CA ARG A 5 -2.39 19.07 8.77
C ARG A 5 -2.52 20.01 9.96
N LYS A 6 -3.26 19.62 11.01
CA LYS A 6 -3.42 20.45 12.21
C LYS A 6 -2.13 20.44 13.03
N ILE A 7 -1.50 19.28 13.16
CA ILE A 7 -0.22 19.13 13.88
C ILE A 7 0.87 19.95 13.18
N LYS A 8 0.98 19.83 11.86
CA LYS A 8 1.91 20.63 11.05
C LYS A 8 1.70 22.13 11.24
N ALA A 9 0.47 22.61 11.10
CA ALA A 9 0.16 24.02 11.30
C ALA A 9 0.45 24.50 12.73
N SER A 10 0.29 23.61 13.73
CA SER A 10 0.66 23.90 15.11
C SER A 10 2.16 24.07 15.28
N TYR A 11 2.98 23.20 14.69
CA TYR A 11 4.44 23.32 14.73
C TYR A 11 4.95 24.55 13.98
N GLU A 12 4.42 24.83 12.78
CA GLU A 12 4.75 26.05 12.03
C GLU A 12 4.40 27.31 12.83
N HIS A 13 3.25 27.34 13.50
CA HIS A 13 2.84 28.47 14.33
C HIS A 13 3.70 28.63 15.59
N ALA A 14 4.06 27.53 16.26
CA ALA A 14 4.92 27.57 17.44
C ALA A 14 6.34 28.07 17.10
N ILE A 15 6.90 27.63 15.98
CA ILE A 15 8.20 28.11 15.49
C ILE A 15 8.13 29.59 15.12
N ASP A 16 7.09 30.02 14.41
CA ASP A 16 6.88 31.43 14.04
C ASP A 16 6.76 32.35 15.26
N ASN A 17 6.10 31.88 16.34
CA ASN A 17 6.02 32.63 17.60
C ASN A 17 7.39 32.77 18.29
N LEU A 18 8.21 31.71 18.27
CA LEU A 18 9.57 31.74 18.83
C LEU A 18 10.50 32.63 17.99
N ASP A 19 10.39 32.57 16.66
CA ASP A 19 11.18 33.42 15.75
C ASP A 19 10.82 34.91 15.93
N LYS A 20 9.53 35.25 16.09
CA LYS A 20 9.08 36.61 16.42
C LYS A 20 9.53 37.09 17.80
N LYS A 21 9.66 36.18 18.76
CA LYS A 21 10.17 36.50 20.10
C LYS A 21 11.66 36.86 20.03
N GLU A 22 12.43 36.11 19.24
CA GLU A 22 13.87 36.36 19.00
C GLU A 22 14.16 37.74 18.38
N GLU A 23 13.24 38.26 17.57
CA GLU A 23 13.34 39.61 16.98
C GLU A 23 13.28 40.74 18.03
N ASN A 24 12.65 40.48 19.19
CA ASN A 24 12.43 41.48 20.23
C ASN A 24 13.28 41.22 21.49
N GLU A 25 13.58 39.96 21.81
CA GLU A 25 14.28 39.52 23.02
C GLU A 25 15.19 38.31 22.74
N GLN A 26 16.27 38.13 23.50
CA GLN A 26 17.07 36.90 23.41
C GLN A 26 16.28 35.71 23.95
N LEU A 27 16.24 34.62 23.17
CA LEU A 27 15.64 33.35 23.60
C LEU A 27 16.42 32.74 24.76
N SER A 28 15.71 32.11 25.70
CA SER A 28 16.32 31.26 26.72
C SER A 28 16.94 30.00 26.08
N GLU A 29 17.89 29.34 26.76
CA GLU A 29 18.43 28.04 26.33
C GLU A 29 17.33 27.00 26.13
N ASP A 30 16.33 26.98 27.02
CA ASP A 30 15.18 26.07 26.91
C ASP A 30 14.34 26.34 25.65
N GLU A 31 14.13 27.61 25.31
CA GLU A 31 13.35 28.01 24.13
C GLU A 31 14.11 27.75 22.83
N PHE A 32 15.44 27.90 22.87
CA PHE A 32 16.29 27.53 21.75
C PHE A 32 16.24 26.01 21.48
N LEU A 33 16.28 25.21 22.54
CA LEU A 33 16.16 23.76 22.46
C LEU A 33 14.76 23.33 21.97
N GLU A 34 13.70 23.97 22.48
CA GLU A 34 12.33 23.73 22.03
C GLU A 34 12.19 24.01 20.52
N ARG A 35 12.71 25.15 20.05
CA ARG A 35 12.71 25.49 18.60
C ARG A 35 13.45 24.43 17.78
N ALA A 36 14.60 23.97 18.24
CA ALA A 36 15.38 22.95 17.54
C ALA A 36 14.60 21.63 17.43
N ASN A 37 13.95 21.20 18.51
CA ASN A 37 13.11 20.00 18.53
C ASN A 37 11.89 20.14 17.60
N LEU A 38 11.16 21.26 17.68
CA LEU A 38 10.01 21.53 16.81
C LEU A 38 10.40 21.53 15.32
N ARG A 39 11.56 22.09 14.96
CA ARG A 39 12.08 22.06 13.59
C ARG A 39 12.41 20.64 13.15
N SER A 40 13.02 19.83 14.02
CA SER A 40 13.31 18.42 13.74
C SER A 40 12.03 17.62 13.52
N ASP A 41 11.06 17.74 14.43
CA ASP A 41 9.77 17.03 14.35
C ASP A 41 8.99 17.42 13.09
N LEU A 42 8.99 18.71 12.73
CA LEU A 42 8.39 19.19 11.49
C LEU A 42 9.08 18.60 10.26
N GLN A 43 10.41 18.53 10.26
CA GLN A 43 11.18 17.95 9.16
C GLN A 43 10.86 16.46 9.00
N ASP A 44 10.73 15.71 10.08
CA ASP A 44 10.39 14.28 10.04
C ASP A 44 8.95 14.05 9.58
N LEU A 45 7.99 14.87 10.02
CA LEU A 45 6.62 14.86 9.48
C LEU A 45 6.59 15.12 7.97
N LEU A 46 7.36 16.09 7.48
CA LEU A 46 7.44 16.41 6.05
C LEU A 46 8.03 15.26 5.24
N LYS A 47 9.09 14.61 5.75
CA LYS A 47 9.68 13.41 5.13
C LYS A 47 8.67 12.26 5.07
N MET A 48 7.95 12.00 6.16
CA MET A 48 6.90 10.97 6.19
C MET A 48 5.80 11.27 5.18
N GLU A 49 5.38 12.54 5.06
CA GLU A 49 4.39 12.97 4.08
C GLU A 49 4.91 12.77 2.63
N GLU A 50 6.16 13.12 2.36
CA GLU A 50 6.81 12.90 1.07
C GLU A 50 6.86 11.42 0.69
N ILE A 51 7.27 10.54 1.63
CA ILE A 51 7.30 9.08 1.44
C ILE A 51 5.89 8.57 1.14
N ASN A 52 4.88 9.02 1.88
CA ASN A 52 3.49 8.61 1.67
C ASN A 52 2.99 8.99 0.28
N TRP A 53 3.31 10.22 -0.19
CA TRP A 53 2.93 10.67 -1.52
C TRP A 53 3.69 9.96 -2.63
N LYS A 54 4.98 9.69 -2.43
CA LYS A 54 5.77 8.86 -3.35
C LYS A 54 5.13 7.47 -3.52
N GLN A 55 4.83 6.79 -2.42
CA GLN A 55 4.16 5.48 -2.43
C GLN A 55 2.79 5.54 -3.13
N LYS A 56 1.95 6.53 -2.81
CA LYS A 56 0.64 6.71 -3.47
C LYS A 56 0.74 6.98 -4.97
N SER A 57 1.77 7.71 -5.40
CA SER A 57 1.97 8.05 -6.81
C SER A 57 2.44 6.85 -7.65
N ARG A 58 3.07 5.84 -7.02
CA ARG A 58 3.74 4.69 -7.65
C ARG A 58 4.73 5.08 -8.75
N VAL A 59 5.50 6.15 -8.52
CA VAL A 59 6.58 6.61 -9.40
C VAL A 59 7.88 5.92 -8.97
N LYS A 60 8.48 5.12 -9.86
CA LYS A 60 9.66 4.28 -9.56
C LYS A 60 10.97 5.06 -9.46
N GLU A 61 11.17 6.09 -10.28
CA GLU A 61 12.36 6.93 -10.26
C GLU A 61 11.96 8.40 -10.45
N LEU A 62 12.46 9.27 -9.58
CA LEU A 62 12.60 10.68 -9.90
C LEU A 62 14.04 10.86 -10.37
N GLN A 63 14.25 11.55 -11.49
CA GLN A 63 15.54 12.21 -11.70
C GLN A 63 15.73 13.18 -10.53
N GLU A 64 16.78 12.92 -9.76
CA GLU A 64 17.22 13.64 -8.57
C GLU A 64 17.09 15.16 -8.79
N GLY A 65 16.29 15.84 -7.97
CA GLY A 65 16.38 17.30 -7.96
C GLY A 65 15.24 18.10 -7.36
N GLN A 66 14.03 17.55 -7.16
CA GLN A 66 12.96 18.33 -6.53
C GLN A 66 12.13 17.51 -5.54
N SER A 67 12.28 17.82 -4.24
CA SER A 67 11.39 17.47 -3.13
C SER A 67 10.02 18.15 -3.27
N ASN A 68 9.36 17.99 -4.42
CA ASN A 68 8.09 18.62 -4.71
C ASN A 68 6.97 17.59 -4.51
N THR A 69 6.44 17.53 -3.28
CA THR A 69 5.17 16.83 -2.97
C THR A 69 4.07 17.17 -3.97
N LYS A 70 4.04 18.39 -4.51
CA LYS A 70 3.11 18.84 -5.58
C LYS A 70 3.12 17.94 -6.82
N TYR A 71 4.27 17.41 -7.23
CA TYR A 71 4.36 16.50 -8.36
C TYR A 71 3.68 15.17 -8.04
N PHE A 72 4.02 14.56 -6.90
CA PHE A 72 3.41 13.31 -6.45
C PHE A 72 1.90 13.45 -6.22
N HIS A 73 1.46 14.58 -5.65
CA HIS A 73 0.04 14.92 -5.54
C HIS A 73 -0.66 14.96 -6.91
N ARG A 74 -0.06 15.63 -7.91
CA ARG A 74 -0.63 15.74 -9.25
C ARG A 74 -0.72 14.36 -9.93
N VAL A 75 0.35 13.56 -9.83
CA VAL A 75 0.38 12.19 -10.40
C VAL A 75 -0.64 11.29 -9.70
N ALA A 76 -0.71 11.31 -8.36
CA ALA A 76 -1.67 10.54 -7.60
C ALA A 76 -3.11 10.94 -7.93
N ASN A 77 -3.39 12.24 -8.04
CA ASN A 77 -4.71 12.75 -8.44
C ASN A 77 -5.06 12.36 -9.88
N MET A 78 -4.12 12.44 -10.81
CA MET A 78 -4.33 12.03 -12.20
C MET A 78 -4.65 10.54 -12.29
N ARG A 79 -3.91 9.68 -11.57
CA ARG A 79 -4.19 8.24 -11.49
C ARG A 79 -5.54 7.98 -10.83
N ASN A 80 -5.86 8.67 -9.74
CA ASN A 80 -7.15 8.53 -9.08
C ASN A 80 -8.30 8.93 -10.01
N TRP A 81 -8.16 10.02 -10.74
CA TRP A 81 -9.13 10.47 -11.74
C TRP A 81 -9.29 9.46 -12.87
N HIS A 82 -8.17 8.98 -13.44
CA HIS A 82 -8.18 8.01 -14.54
C HIS A 82 -8.71 6.63 -14.11
N ASN A 83 -8.44 6.21 -12.87
CA ASN A 83 -8.91 4.93 -12.32
C ASN A 83 -10.30 5.04 -11.67
N SER A 84 -10.87 6.25 -11.59
CA SER A 84 -12.20 6.44 -11.04
C SER A 84 -13.25 6.04 -12.08
N LEU A 85 -13.96 4.95 -11.80
CA LEU A 85 -15.12 4.57 -12.59
C LEU A 85 -16.31 5.48 -12.23
N SER A 86 -16.38 6.63 -12.88
CA SER A 86 -17.42 7.65 -12.65
C SER A 86 -18.73 7.38 -13.40
N CYS A 87 -18.67 6.59 -14.48
CA CYS A 87 -19.84 6.17 -15.23
C CYS A 87 -19.58 4.84 -15.95
N LEU A 88 -20.65 4.10 -16.23
CA LEU A 88 -20.60 2.85 -16.99
C LEU A 88 -21.76 2.85 -17.99
N ALA A 89 -21.50 2.42 -19.22
CA ALA A 89 -22.56 2.18 -20.20
C ALA A 89 -23.12 0.77 -19.99
N ILE A 90 -24.39 0.68 -19.59
CA ILE A 90 -25.14 -0.57 -19.39
C ILE A 90 -26.26 -0.59 -20.43
N ASP A 91 -26.27 -1.59 -21.31
CA ASP A 91 -27.27 -1.75 -22.37
C ASP A 91 -27.49 -0.48 -23.22
N GLY A 92 -26.40 0.26 -23.49
CA GLY A 92 -26.42 1.50 -24.27
C GLY A 92 -26.82 2.76 -23.48
N GLN A 93 -27.14 2.66 -22.19
CA GLN A 93 -27.43 3.79 -21.31
C GLN A 93 -26.26 4.10 -20.39
N VAL A 94 -25.88 5.38 -20.30
CA VAL A 94 -24.80 5.83 -19.41
C VAL A 94 -25.35 5.99 -17.99
N VAL A 95 -24.93 5.10 -17.10
CA VAL A 95 -25.25 5.14 -15.67
C VAL A 95 -24.11 5.82 -14.92
N ARG A 96 -24.46 6.74 -14.02
CA ARG A 96 -23.51 7.48 -13.15
C ARG A 96 -23.67 7.17 -11.66
N ASP A 97 -24.72 6.42 -11.29
CA ASP A 97 -24.95 6.03 -9.91
C ASP A 97 -23.97 4.92 -9.50
N GLY A 98 -23.11 5.21 -8.53
CA GLY A 98 -22.09 4.28 -8.04
C GLY A 98 -22.65 3.00 -7.43
N ASN A 99 -23.86 3.04 -6.85
CA ASN A 99 -24.49 1.83 -6.29
C ASN A 99 -24.96 0.90 -7.42
N VAL A 100 -25.59 1.47 -8.45
CA VAL A 100 -26.07 0.73 -9.63
C VAL A 100 -24.88 0.13 -10.40
N ILE A 101 -23.81 0.91 -10.59
CA ILE A 101 -22.58 0.44 -11.24
C ILE A 101 -21.98 -0.73 -10.46
N ARG A 102 -21.86 -0.62 -9.13
CA ARG A 102 -21.32 -1.68 -8.27
C ARG A 102 -22.15 -2.96 -8.39
N GLU A 103 -23.47 -2.85 -8.24
CA GLU A 103 -24.36 -4.00 -8.30
C GLU A 103 -24.29 -4.70 -9.67
N HIS A 104 -24.27 -3.92 -10.75
CA HIS A 104 -24.15 -4.45 -12.11
C HIS A 104 -22.82 -5.19 -12.32
N ILE A 105 -21.70 -4.60 -11.91
CA ILE A 105 -20.37 -5.25 -12.00
C ILE A 105 -20.35 -6.55 -11.20
N SER A 106 -20.87 -6.53 -9.97
CA SER A 106 -20.93 -7.73 -9.13
C SER A 106 -21.74 -8.84 -9.78
N LYS A 107 -22.92 -8.52 -10.32
CA LYS A 107 -23.79 -9.49 -11.02
C LYS A 107 -23.11 -10.03 -12.28
N PHE A 108 -22.55 -9.15 -13.11
CA PHE A 108 -21.87 -9.53 -14.35
C PHE A 108 -20.73 -10.52 -14.10
N TYR A 109 -19.84 -10.22 -13.16
CA TYR A 109 -18.72 -11.13 -12.86
C TYR A 109 -19.18 -12.39 -12.13
N ALA A 110 -20.21 -12.32 -11.28
CA ALA A 110 -20.78 -13.52 -10.67
C ALA A 110 -21.33 -14.48 -11.72
N GLU A 111 -21.99 -13.97 -12.76
CA GLU A 111 -22.47 -14.77 -13.90
C GLU A 111 -21.32 -15.24 -14.80
N LEU A 112 -20.34 -14.39 -15.08
CA LEU A 112 -19.19 -14.72 -15.92
C LEU A 112 -18.37 -15.88 -15.36
N TYR A 113 -18.14 -15.88 -14.04
CA TYR A 113 -17.40 -16.93 -13.34
C TYR A 113 -18.30 -18.07 -12.83
N LYS A 114 -19.59 -18.04 -13.15
CA LYS A 114 -20.50 -19.13 -12.83
C LYS A 114 -20.17 -20.33 -13.72
N GLU A 115 -19.73 -21.43 -13.11
CA GLU A 115 -19.55 -22.68 -13.83
C GLU A 115 -20.92 -23.25 -14.22
N ASN A 116 -21.23 -23.23 -15.52
CA ASN A 116 -22.46 -23.81 -16.07
C ASN A 116 -22.27 -25.25 -16.59
N VAL A 117 -21.11 -25.84 -16.33
CA VAL A 117 -20.77 -27.19 -16.78
C VAL A 117 -21.39 -28.21 -15.83
N LEU A 118 -22.52 -28.81 -16.23
CA LEU A 118 -23.22 -29.85 -15.46
C LEU A 118 -22.45 -31.18 -15.39
N LEU A 119 -21.57 -31.41 -16.37
CA LEU A 119 -20.77 -32.62 -16.49
C LEU A 119 -19.35 -32.21 -16.85
N ARG A 120 -18.45 -32.26 -15.86
CA ARG A 120 -17.00 -32.17 -16.08
C ARG A 120 -16.49 -33.58 -16.32
N PRO A 121 -16.14 -33.98 -17.56
CA PRO A 121 -15.59 -35.30 -17.82
C PRO A 121 -14.31 -35.43 -17.00
N LYS A 122 -14.25 -36.42 -16.12
CA LYS A 122 -13.03 -36.73 -15.39
C LYS A 122 -12.04 -37.30 -16.41
N LEU A 123 -10.87 -36.68 -16.53
CA LEU A 123 -9.76 -37.18 -17.36
C LEU A 123 -9.16 -38.49 -16.83
N ASN A 124 -9.65 -38.97 -15.68
CA ASN A 124 -9.25 -40.20 -15.02
C ASN A 124 -9.28 -41.38 -16.00
N GLY A 125 -8.12 -41.94 -16.31
CA GLY A 125 -7.98 -43.17 -17.10
C GLY A 125 -7.98 -43.00 -18.62
N LEU A 126 -8.12 -41.77 -19.16
CA LEU A 126 -8.03 -41.51 -20.60
C LEU A 126 -6.61 -41.16 -21.07
N LEU A 127 -5.76 -40.66 -20.16
CA LEU A 127 -4.37 -40.31 -20.41
C LEU A 127 -3.52 -40.91 -19.28
N GLN A 128 -2.43 -41.60 -19.63
CA GLN A 128 -1.38 -41.94 -18.67
C GLN A 128 -0.62 -40.65 -18.38
N TYR A 129 -0.92 -40.02 -17.24
CA TYR A 129 -0.13 -38.92 -16.73
C TYR A 129 1.10 -39.47 -16.01
N ASP A 130 2.23 -38.79 -16.17
CA ASP A 130 3.35 -38.97 -15.25
C ASP A 130 2.87 -38.55 -13.86
N SER A 131 2.71 -39.53 -12.97
CA SER A 131 2.34 -39.29 -11.58
C SER A 131 3.59 -39.03 -10.77
N LEU A 132 3.51 -38.04 -9.87
CA LEU A 132 4.56 -37.81 -8.88
C LEU A 132 4.79 -39.08 -8.05
N ASP A 133 6.05 -39.44 -7.88
CA ASP A 133 6.41 -40.54 -6.98
C ASP A 133 6.08 -40.16 -5.52
N HIS A 134 6.25 -41.12 -4.60
CA HIS A 134 5.96 -40.88 -3.19
C HIS A 134 6.85 -39.78 -2.60
N SER A 135 8.14 -39.78 -2.92
CA SER A 135 9.10 -38.78 -2.43
C SER A 135 8.83 -37.37 -2.94
N GLN A 136 8.34 -37.23 -4.18
CA GLN A 136 7.96 -35.95 -4.77
C GLN A 136 6.68 -35.40 -4.14
N ARG A 137 5.74 -36.28 -3.78
CA ARG A 137 4.54 -35.88 -3.04
C ARG A 137 4.90 -35.43 -1.64
N ASP A 138 5.70 -36.22 -0.93
CA ASP A 138 6.17 -35.87 0.41
C ASP A 138 6.92 -34.53 0.41
N LEU A 139 7.70 -34.23 -0.64
CA LEU A 139 8.40 -32.96 -0.78
C LEU A 139 7.46 -31.75 -0.96
N ILE A 140 6.36 -31.91 -1.70
CA ILE A 140 5.41 -30.81 -1.98
C ILE A 140 4.43 -30.61 -0.82
N GLU A 141 4.17 -31.67 -0.06
CA GLU A 141 3.34 -31.67 1.16
C GLU A 141 4.15 -31.32 2.42
N TRP A 142 5.48 -31.13 2.28
CA TRP A 142 6.35 -30.78 3.40
C TRP A 142 6.09 -29.37 3.91
N ASP A 143 6.17 -29.19 5.24
CA ASP A 143 5.98 -27.90 5.90
C ASP A 143 7.09 -26.91 5.51
N PHE A 144 6.74 -25.65 5.27
CA PHE A 144 7.72 -24.65 4.88
C PHE A 144 8.67 -24.31 6.02
N ASP A 145 9.98 -24.31 5.71
CA ASP A 145 10.98 -23.83 6.67
C ASP A 145 10.99 -22.29 6.74
N GLU A 146 11.33 -21.74 7.90
CA GLU A 146 11.42 -20.29 8.07
C GLU A 146 12.39 -19.65 7.06
N GLU A 147 13.50 -20.33 6.74
CA GLU A 147 14.48 -19.84 5.77
C GLU A 147 13.87 -19.71 4.36
N GLU A 148 13.02 -20.65 3.97
CA GLU A 148 12.32 -20.62 2.69
C GLU A 148 11.32 -19.46 2.64
N VAL A 149 10.56 -19.28 3.72
CA VAL A 149 9.60 -18.17 3.84
C VAL A 149 10.32 -16.82 3.78
N ILE A 150 11.43 -16.66 4.52
CA ILE A 150 12.24 -15.43 4.48
C ILE A 150 12.82 -15.19 3.08
N LYS A 151 13.29 -16.24 2.41
CA LYS A 151 13.84 -16.14 1.04
C LYS A 151 12.77 -15.70 0.06
N ALA A 152 11.57 -16.29 0.12
CA ALA A 152 10.43 -15.90 -0.69
C ALA A 152 10.02 -14.45 -0.40
N LEU A 153 9.92 -14.10 0.88
CA LEU A 153 9.57 -12.75 1.32
C LEU A 153 10.54 -11.71 0.78
N ARG A 154 11.86 -11.97 0.84
CA ARG A 154 12.90 -11.08 0.31
C ARG A 154 12.85 -10.93 -1.20
N ALA A 155 12.48 -12.00 -1.92
CA ALA A 155 12.35 -11.99 -3.38
C ALA A 155 11.16 -11.16 -3.89
N LEU A 156 10.12 -10.97 -3.08
CA LEU A 156 8.98 -10.12 -3.44
C LEU A 156 9.40 -8.65 -3.53
N ASP A 157 8.79 -7.85 -4.40
CA ASP A 157 9.06 -6.42 -4.46
C ASP A 157 8.27 -5.69 -3.36
N GLY A 158 8.96 -4.86 -2.58
CA GLY A 158 8.43 -4.21 -1.38
C GLY A 158 7.40 -3.12 -1.67
N ASP A 159 7.52 -2.47 -2.83
CA ASP A 159 6.74 -1.29 -3.22
C ASP A 159 5.54 -1.65 -4.13
N LYS A 160 5.12 -2.92 -4.12
CA LYS A 160 3.91 -3.37 -4.83
C LYS A 160 2.63 -2.96 -4.10
N SER A 161 1.50 -3.09 -4.81
CA SER A 161 0.18 -2.85 -4.25
C SER A 161 -0.01 -3.65 -2.95
N PRO A 162 -0.58 -3.05 -1.90
CA PRO A 162 -0.96 -3.79 -0.71
C PRO A 162 -2.06 -4.82 -1.02
N GLY A 163 -2.13 -5.84 -0.19
CA GLY A 163 -3.22 -6.82 -0.22
C GLY A 163 -4.53 -6.27 0.36
N PRO A 164 -5.54 -7.12 0.58
CA PRO A 164 -6.80 -6.74 1.21
C PRO A 164 -6.63 -6.26 2.67
N ASP A 165 -5.52 -6.64 3.30
CA ASP A 165 -5.04 -6.19 4.60
C ASP A 165 -4.56 -4.72 4.62
N GLY A 166 -4.26 -4.16 3.45
CA GLY A 166 -3.83 -2.77 3.30
C GLY A 166 -2.34 -2.52 3.57
N PHE A 167 -1.55 -3.54 3.90
CA PHE A 167 -0.11 -3.40 4.13
C PHE A 167 0.71 -3.72 2.87
N PRO A 168 1.68 -2.87 2.50
CA PRO A 168 2.61 -3.21 1.42
C PRO A 168 3.59 -4.29 1.89
N MET A 169 4.15 -5.04 0.94
CA MET A 169 5.07 -6.14 1.23
C MET A 169 6.31 -5.70 2.04
N LEU A 170 6.70 -4.43 1.92
CA LEU A 170 7.78 -3.85 2.70
C LEU A 170 7.56 -3.93 4.22
N VAL A 171 6.31 -3.86 4.69
CA VAL A 171 5.99 -3.98 6.13
C VAL A 171 6.37 -5.37 6.62
N TYR A 172 5.95 -6.42 5.91
CA TYR A 172 6.30 -7.80 6.23
C TYR A 172 7.80 -8.03 6.18
N LYS A 173 8.51 -7.43 5.22
CA LYS A 173 9.98 -7.51 5.14
C LYS A 173 10.68 -6.87 6.35
N CYS A 174 10.28 -5.66 6.73
CA CYS A 174 10.93 -4.91 7.82
C CYS A 174 10.57 -5.47 9.20
N PHE A 175 9.33 -5.95 9.35
CA PHE A 175 8.76 -6.37 10.62
C PHE A 175 8.52 -7.87 10.70
N TRP A 176 9.25 -8.67 9.92
CA TRP A 176 9.12 -10.14 9.94
C TRP A 176 9.23 -10.71 11.37
N HIS A 177 10.11 -10.16 12.20
CA HIS A 177 10.26 -10.55 13.61
C HIS A 177 8.98 -10.41 14.45
N ILE A 178 8.04 -9.53 14.05
CA ILE A 178 6.74 -9.36 14.70
C ILE A 178 5.74 -10.41 14.17
N PHE A 179 5.71 -10.62 12.85
CA PHE A 179 4.72 -11.49 12.18
C PHE A 179 5.10 -12.97 12.14
N LYS A 180 6.37 -13.30 12.40
CA LYS A 180 6.94 -14.64 12.23
C LYS A 180 6.10 -15.72 12.91
N VAL A 181 5.70 -15.50 14.17
CA VAL A 181 5.00 -16.53 14.94
C VAL A 181 3.64 -16.85 14.33
N ASP A 182 2.87 -15.82 13.99
CA ASP A 182 1.55 -16.00 13.40
C ASP A 182 1.63 -16.55 11.97
N ALA A 183 2.62 -16.11 11.19
CA ALA A 183 2.82 -16.57 9.82
C ALA A 183 3.22 -18.05 9.77
N MET A 184 4.18 -18.48 10.59
CA MET A 184 4.64 -19.88 10.65
C MET A 184 3.61 -20.82 11.29
N ALA A 185 2.54 -20.29 11.92
CA ALA A 185 1.47 -21.11 12.48
C ALA A 185 0.34 -21.40 11.47
N VAL A 186 0.29 -20.67 10.36
CA VAL A 186 -0.78 -20.76 9.34
C VAL A 186 -0.28 -21.39 8.04
N ILE A 187 1.01 -21.22 7.75
CA ILE A 187 1.72 -21.77 6.59
C ILE A 187 2.21 -23.17 6.94
#